data_AF-A0A372QXL6-F1
#
_entry.id   AF-A0A372QXL6-F1
#
_cell.length_a   1.000
_cell.length_b   1.000
_cell.length_c   1.000
_cell.angle_alpha   90.00
_cell.angle_beta   90.00
_cell.angle_gamma   90.00
#
_symmetry.space_group_name_H-M   'P 1'
#
loop_
_entity.id
_entity.type
_entity.pdbx_description
1 polymer ?
#
loop_
_entity_poly.entity_id
_entity_poly.type
_entity_poly.pdbx_seq_one_letter_code
_entity_poly.pdbx_strand_id
1 'polypeptide(L)'
;MRVEYEDKIFLLCMAHQMNLVFGDIFKESVKYKEISTKAIRIVSFFHITSYFAGNLRDEQMLNYNKIIVLTRPGDTCWNSYYFCFHSLLKTEAALKSLVAKYFPQCANLRNAMTLTYKFLPADIVQIVNDHSFWSTLFELQNLLLPLCGFLNKLQKNMAQLHEILHIFAFTMKLFCELPDLEFSLKMVE
;
A
#
# COMPACT_ATOMS: atom_id res chain seq x y z
N MET A 1 -3.99 -22.23 26.83
CA MET A 1 -3.91 -23.09 25.63
C MET A 1 -2.89 -24.21 25.75
N ARG A 2 -1.55 -24.00 25.70
CA ARG A 2 -0.59 -25.12 25.87
C ARG A 2 -0.66 -25.78 27.25
N VAL A 3 -0.92 -24.99 28.29
CA VAL A 3 -1.10 -25.46 29.68
C VAL A 3 -2.46 -26.16 29.90
N GLU A 4 -3.43 -25.90 29.03
CA GLU A 4 -4.79 -26.48 29.17
C GLU A 4 -4.98 -27.76 28.34
N TYR A 5 -4.09 -28.02 27.38
CA TYR A 5 -4.17 -29.16 26.46
C TYR A 5 -2.78 -29.78 26.30
N GLU A 6 -2.29 -30.42 27.36
CA GLU A 6 -0.97 -31.04 27.42
C GLU A 6 -0.82 -32.24 26.46
N ASP A 7 -1.94 -32.85 26.05
CA ASP A 7 -2.02 -33.97 25.13
C ASP A 7 -1.98 -33.57 23.65
N LYS A 8 -1.93 -32.27 23.32
CA LYS A 8 -2.00 -31.76 21.95
C LYS A 8 -0.71 -31.12 21.48
N ILE A 9 -0.35 -31.41 20.23
CA ILE A 9 0.75 -30.73 19.54
C ILE A 9 0.21 -29.46 18.86
N PHE A 10 0.71 -28.31 19.28
CA PHE A 10 0.40 -27.02 18.68
C PHE A 10 1.46 -26.63 17.65
N LEU A 11 1.11 -26.67 16.37
CA LEU A 11 1.93 -26.13 15.30
C LEU A 11 1.69 -24.62 15.15
N LEU A 12 2.76 -23.87 14.89
CA LEU A 12 2.66 -22.45 14.59
C LEU A 12 1.97 -22.24 13.23
N CYS A 13 1.14 -21.22 13.12
CA CYS A 13 0.54 -20.83 11.86
C CYS A 13 1.59 -20.12 10.99
N MET A 14 2.00 -20.75 9.89
CA MET A 14 3.04 -20.18 9.02
C MET A 14 2.56 -18.95 8.25
N ALA A 15 1.27 -18.86 7.93
CA ALA A 15 0.68 -17.64 7.39
C ALA A 15 0.78 -16.49 8.40
N HIS A 16 0.65 -16.77 9.70
CA HIS A 16 0.88 -15.76 10.75
C HIS A 16 2.35 -15.34 10.82
N GLN A 17 3.30 -16.28 10.72
CA GLN A 17 4.73 -15.95 10.65
C GLN A 17 5.07 -15.07 9.45
N MET A 18 4.51 -15.38 8.27
CA MET A 18 4.68 -14.53 7.09
C MET A 18 4.08 -13.12 7.31
N ASN A 19 2.94 -13.01 8.00
CA ASN A 19 2.37 -11.72 8.36
C ASN A 19 3.28 -10.89 9.29
N LEU A 20 4.09 -11.52 10.15
CA LEU A 20 5.06 -10.80 10.99
C LEU A 20 6.17 -10.18 10.13
N VAL A 21 6.67 -10.90 9.11
CA VAL A 21 7.65 -10.38 8.15
C VAL A 21 7.17 -9.08 7.48
N PHE A 22 5.88 -9.01 7.10
CA PHE A 22 5.31 -7.76 6.58
C PHE A 22 5.37 -6.62 7.60
N GLY A 23 5.05 -6.90 8.86
CA GLY A 23 5.16 -5.93 9.93
C GLY A 23 6.59 -5.43 10.14
N ASP A 24 7.56 -6.35 10.06
CA ASP A 24 8.99 -6.05 10.21
C ASP A 24 9.50 -5.12 9.10
N ILE A 25 9.03 -5.26 7.85
CA ILE A 25 9.37 -4.32 6.76
C ILE A 25 9.08 -2.87 7.16
N PHE A 26 7.91 -2.60 7.75
CA PHE A 26 7.52 -1.26 8.17
C PHE A 26 8.15 -0.83 9.50
N LYS A 27 8.59 -1.79 10.31
CA LYS A 27 9.30 -1.52 11.56
C LYS A 27 10.75 -1.13 11.30
N GLU A 28 11.43 -1.86 10.42
CA GLU A 28 12.86 -1.71 10.15
C GLU A 28 13.17 -0.65 9.09
N SER A 29 12.23 -0.35 8.18
CA SER A 29 12.39 0.71 7.18
C SER A 29 11.50 1.92 7.47
N VAL A 30 12.12 2.98 8.01
CA VAL A 30 11.47 4.29 8.20
C VAL A 30 10.95 4.83 6.86
N LYS A 31 11.74 4.67 5.79
CA LYS A 31 11.38 5.03 4.42
C LYS A 31 10.05 4.39 3.99
N TYR A 32 9.90 3.08 4.15
CA TYR A 32 8.66 2.39 3.74
C TYR A 32 7.48 2.69 4.67
N LYS A 33 7.72 2.90 5.96
CA LYS A 33 6.70 3.31 6.92
C LYS A 33 6.09 4.67 6.57
N GLU A 34 6.93 5.66 6.26
CA GLU A 34 6.47 6.99 5.89
C GLU A 34 5.67 6.98 4.59
N ILE A 35 6.15 6.26 3.58
CA ILE A 35 5.49 6.16 2.27
C ILE A 35 4.15 5.43 2.38
N SER A 36 4.09 4.35 3.17
CA SER A 36 2.84 3.65 3.48
C SER A 36 1.84 4.59 4.15
N THR A 37 2.28 5.36 5.14
CA THR A 37 1.41 6.31 5.86
C THR A 37 0.85 7.39 4.92
N LYS A 38 1.70 7.95 4.04
CA LYS A 38 1.30 8.91 3.00
C LYS A 38 0.28 8.31 2.02
N ALA A 39 0.50 7.07 1.57
CA ALA A 39 -0.42 6.38 0.67
C ALA A 39 -1.79 6.13 1.33
N ILE A 40 -1.79 5.65 2.57
CA ILE A 40 -3.02 5.42 3.35
C ILE A 40 -3.77 6.74 3.60
N ARG A 41 -3.04 7.83 3.84
CA ARG A 41 -3.62 9.17 4.00
C ARG A 41 -4.39 9.61 2.75
N ILE A 42 -3.81 9.44 1.56
CA ILE A 42 -4.50 9.74 0.29
C ILE A 42 -5.76 8.90 0.14
N VAL A 43 -5.62 7.57 0.27
CA VAL A 43 -6.77 6.66 0.10
C VAL A 43 -7.88 7.00 1.10
N SER A 44 -7.54 7.22 2.36
CA SER A 44 -8.51 7.56 3.41
C SER A 44 -9.27 8.84 3.11
N PHE A 45 -8.60 9.87 2.57
CA PHE A 45 -9.25 11.12 2.20
C PHE A 45 -10.33 10.94 1.13
N PHE A 46 -10.04 10.17 0.08
CA PHE A 46 -11.00 9.89 -1.00
C PHE A 46 -12.13 8.95 -0.55
N HIS A 47 -11.91 8.11 0.46
CA HIS A 47 -12.99 7.34 1.09
C HIS A 47 -13.93 8.21 1.92
N ILE A 48 -13.40 9.23 2.61
CA ILE A 48 -14.20 10.13 3.44
C ILE A 48 -14.96 11.16 2.59
N THR A 49 -14.32 11.68 1.55
CA THR A 49 -14.85 12.83 0.80
C THR A 49 -15.50 12.40 -0.51
N SER A 50 -16.80 12.11 -0.47
CA SER A 50 -17.60 11.69 -1.64
C SER A 50 -17.49 12.65 -2.83
N TYR A 51 -17.39 13.96 -2.57
CA TYR A 51 -17.19 14.99 -3.60
C TYR A 51 -15.91 14.77 -4.43
N PHE A 52 -14.75 14.68 -3.75
CA PHE A 52 -13.48 14.46 -4.44
C PHE A 52 -13.36 13.03 -4.99
N ALA A 53 -14.04 12.07 -4.38
CA ALA A 53 -14.13 10.72 -4.91
C ALA A 53 -14.87 10.68 -6.26
N GLY A 54 -15.96 11.45 -6.40
CA GLY A 54 -16.66 11.64 -7.68
C GLY A 54 -15.75 12.25 -8.73
N ASN A 55 -15.12 13.38 -8.41
CA ASN A 55 -14.20 14.05 -9.32
C ASN A 55 -13.03 13.16 -9.75
N LEU A 56 -12.49 12.34 -8.83
CA LEU A 56 -11.43 11.39 -9.17
C LEU A 56 -11.91 10.33 -10.16
N ARG A 57 -13.15 9.83 -10.04
CA ARG A 57 -13.73 8.89 -11.00
C ARG A 57 -13.90 9.53 -12.36
N ASP A 58 -14.29 10.81 -12.42
CA ASP A 58 -14.39 11.55 -13.66
C ASP A 58 -13.01 11.66 -14.34
N GLU A 59 -11.96 12.03 -13.59
CA GLU A 59 -10.58 12.02 -14.12
C GLU A 59 -10.12 10.63 -14.56
N GLN A 60 -10.48 9.58 -13.84
CA GLN A 60 -10.16 8.20 -14.21
C GLN A 60 -10.87 7.78 -15.51
N MET A 61 -12.12 8.17 -15.70
CA MET A 61 -12.86 7.92 -16.93
C MET A 61 -12.25 8.67 -18.11
N LEU A 62 -11.84 9.93 -17.92
CA LEU A 62 -11.15 10.71 -18.95
C LEU A 62 -9.80 10.11 -19.34
N ASN A 63 -9.00 9.67 -18.37
CA ASN A 63 -7.64 9.18 -18.63
C ASN A 63 -7.57 7.71 -19.07
N TYR A 64 -8.47 6.87 -18.56
CA TYR A 64 -8.35 5.40 -18.67
C TYR A 64 -9.59 4.71 -19.21
N ASN A 65 -10.71 5.42 -19.39
CA ASN A 65 -12.02 4.86 -19.73
C ASN A 65 -12.47 3.72 -18.79
N LYS A 66 -12.03 3.75 -17.53
CA LYS A 66 -12.41 2.80 -16.49
C LYS A 66 -12.26 3.42 -15.11
N ILE A 67 -13.10 2.97 -14.19
CA ILE A 67 -13.02 3.36 -12.79
C ILE A 67 -12.09 2.39 -12.04
N ILE A 68 -11.09 2.93 -11.37
CA ILE A 68 -10.20 2.15 -10.49
C ILE A 68 -10.59 2.47 -9.05
N VAL A 69 -11.09 1.47 -8.34
CA VAL A 69 -11.46 1.65 -6.92
C VAL A 69 -10.19 1.70 -6.08
N LEU A 70 -10.04 2.75 -5.26
CA LEU A 70 -8.99 2.84 -4.26
C LEU A 70 -9.30 1.86 -3.12
N THR A 71 -8.42 0.90 -2.88
CA THR A 71 -8.61 -0.12 -1.84
C THR A 71 -8.07 0.38 -0.51
N ARG A 72 -8.90 0.40 0.54
CA ARG A 72 -8.42 0.69 1.89
C ARG A 72 -7.77 -0.56 2.47
N PRO A 73 -6.56 -0.49 3.03
CA PRO A 73 -5.95 -1.63 3.70
C PRO A 73 -6.67 -1.90 5.02
N GLY A 74 -6.79 -3.17 5.38
CA GLY A 74 -7.26 -3.62 6.69
C GLY A 74 -6.07 -3.88 7.62
N ASP A 75 -6.23 -3.56 8.90
CA ASP A 75 -5.15 -3.53 9.89
C ASP A 75 -4.43 -4.87 10.06
N THR A 76 -5.12 -5.98 9.82
CA THR A 76 -4.61 -7.36 10.02
C THR A 76 -4.42 -8.15 8.72
N CYS A 77 -4.71 -7.55 7.56
CA CYS A 77 -4.64 -8.22 6.27
C CYS A 77 -3.54 -7.59 5.41
N TRP A 78 -2.29 -8.02 5.58
CA TRP A 78 -1.14 -7.41 4.89
C TRP A 78 -1.24 -7.45 3.36
N ASN A 79 -1.94 -8.44 2.78
CA ASN A 79 -2.25 -8.46 1.34
C ASN A 79 -3.03 -7.22 0.88
N SER A 80 -3.87 -6.65 1.74
CA SER A 80 -4.65 -5.45 1.41
C SER A 80 -3.78 -4.20 1.26
N TYR A 81 -2.58 -4.16 1.87
CA TYR A 81 -1.62 -3.07 1.69
C TYR A 81 -1.06 -3.06 0.27
N TYR A 82 -0.70 -4.23 -0.27
CA TYR A 82 -0.31 -4.34 -1.68
C TYR A 82 -1.43 -3.83 -2.61
N PHE A 83 -2.67 -4.27 -2.41
CA PHE A 83 -3.80 -3.83 -3.25
C PHE A 83 -4.10 -2.32 -3.11
N CYS A 84 -3.94 -1.76 -1.91
CA CYS A 84 -4.01 -0.32 -1.67
C CYS A 84 -2.98 0.42 -2.54
N PHE A 85 -1.70 0.09 -2.40
CA PHE A 85 -0.62 0.73 -3.13
C PHE A 85 -0.76 0.55 -4.64
N HIS A 86 -1.15 -0.64 -5.07
CA HIS A 86 -1.38 -0.96 -6.47
C HIS A 86 -2.52 -0.16 -7.09
N SER A 87 -3.65 0.00 -6.38
CA SER A 87 -4.77 0.83 -6.84
C SER A 87 -4.39 2.30 -6.94
N LEU A 88 -3.53 2.77 -6.02
CA LEU A 88 -3.06 4.14 -5.97
C LEU A 88 -2.10 4.45 -7.13
N LEU A 89 -1.11 3.59 -7.36
CA LEU A 89 -0.16 3.69 -8.49
C LEU A 89 -0.89 3.68 -9.84
N LYS A 90 -1.89 2.82 -10.01
CA LYS A 90 -2.72 2.81 -11.23
C LYS A 90 -3.54 4.09 -11.45
N THR A 91 -3.74 4.88 -10.41
CA THR A 91 -4.55 6.11 -10.43
C THR A 91 -3.67 7.37 -10.45
N GLU A 92 -2.34 7.24 -10.50
CA GLU A 92 -1.39 8.35 -10.40
C GLU A 92 -1.70 9.50 -11.36
N ALA A 93 -1.89 9.23 -12.66
CA ALA A 93 -2.13 10.28 -13.65
C ALA A 93 -3.45 11.02 -13.41
N ALA A 94 -4.51 10.29 -13.03
CA ALA A 94 -5.79 10.90 -12.66
C ALA A 94 -5.67 11.78 -11.39
N LEU A 95 -4.88 11.36 -10.40
CA LEU A 95 -4.61 12.17 -9.22
C LEU A 95 -3.84 13.44 -9.56
N LYS A 96 -2.83 13.35 -10.42
CA LYS A 96 -2.06 14.52 -10.89
C LYS A 96 -2.95 15.51 -11.66
N SER A 97 -3.82 15.02 -12.55
CA SER A 97 -4.81 15.86 -13.26
C SER A 97 -5.79 16.53 -12.30
N LEU A 98 -6.28 15.79 -11.31
CA LEU A 98 -7.19 16.33 -10.29
C LEU A 98 -6.50 17.43 -9.46
N VAL A 99 -5.27 17.18 -9.02
CA VAL A 99 -4.48 18.16 -8.26
C VAL A 99 -4.27 19.42 -9.09
N ALA A 100 -3.93 19.31 -10.37
CA ALA A 100 -3.77 20.47 -11.25
C ALA A 100 -5.05 21.32 -11.38
N LYS A 101 -6.24 20.70 -11.35
CA LYS A 101 -7.54 21.40 -11.44
C LYS A 101 -7.92 22.12 -10.14
N TYR A 102 -7.57 21.56 -8.98
CA TYR A 102 -7.99 22.05 -7.66
C TYR A 102 -6.85 22.72 -6.87
N PHE A 103 -5.74 23.08 -7.53
CA PHE A 103 -4.62 23.80 -6.94
C PHE A 103 -4.94 25.32 -6.81
N PRO A 104 -4.63 25.97 -5.67
CA PRO A 104 -5.07 27.34 -5.39
C PRO A 104 -4.47 28.43 -6.31
N GLN A 105 -3.42 28.14 -7.10
CA GLN A 105 -2.79 29.17 -7.97
C GLN A 105 -3.58 29.48 -9.25
N CYS A 106 -4.62 28.72 -9.60
CA CYS A 106 -5.53 29.05 -10.72
C CYS A 106 -6.72 29.93 -10.28
N ALA A 107 -6.69 30.53 -9.08
CA ALA A 107 -7.73 31.45 -8.60
C ALA A 107 -7.64 32.86 -9.21
N ASN A 108 -6.81 33.07 -10.22
CA ASN A 108 -6.85 34.27 -11.05
C ASN A 108 -7.57 33.94 -12.36
N LEU A 109 -8.90 33.97 -12.38
CA LEU A 109 -9.75 34.34 -13.54
C LEU A 109 -11.26 34.07 -13.25
N ARG A 110 -11.95 35.17 -12.93
CA ARG A 110 -13.27 35.61 -13.47
C ARG A 110 -14.62 35.21 -12.87
N ASN A 111 -14.82 34.21 -12.02
CA ASN A 111 -16.16 33.91 -11.49
C ASN A 111 -16.23 33.78 -9.95
N ALA A 112 -15.85 34.84 -9.24
CA ALA A 112 -15.85 34.92 -7.77
C ALA A 112 -17.24 35.23 -7.16
N MET A 113 -18.30 34.66 -7.71
CA MET A 113 -19.63 34.68 -7.11
C MET A 113 -20.23 33.29 -7.25
N THR A 114 -20.60 32.70 -6.11
CA THR A 114 -21.39 31.46 -5.94
C THR A 114 -20.74 30.07 -6.00
N LEU A 115 -19.44 29.91 -5.73
CA LEU A 115 -18.88 28.58 -5.45
C LEU A 115 -18.10 28.58 -4.13
N THR A 116 -18.58 27.84 -3.13
CA THR A 116 -17.76 27.38 -2.00
C THR A 116 -16.57 26.60 -2.58
N TYR A 117 -15.43 27.26 -2.78
CA TYR A 117 -14.24 26.64 -3.33
C TYR A 117 -13.75 25.53 -2.38
N LYS A 118 -14.00 24.27 -2.76
CA LYS A 118 -13.42 23.12 -2.07
C LYS A 118 -12.06 22.85 -2.69
N PHE A 119 -11.00 23.17 -1.95
CA PHE A 119 -9.63 22.87 -2.35
C PHE A 119 -9.21 21.50 -1.83
N LEU A 120 -8.27 20.86 -2.53
CA LEU A 120 -7.60 19.68 -2.00
C LEU A 120 -6.70 20.07 -0.82
N PRO A 121 -6.62 19.25 0.24
CA PRO A 121 -5.70 19.46 1.35
C PRO A 121 -4.25 19.59 0.87
N ALA A 122 -3.51 20.55 1.45
CA ALA A 122 -2.14 20.86 1.03
C ALA A 122 -1.18 19.67 1.20
N ASP A 123 -1.39 18.85 2.24
CA ASP A 123 -0.63 17.61 2.46
C ASP A 123 -0.80 16.62 1.31
N ILE A 124 -2.03 16.42 0.83
CA ILE A 124 -2.31 15.49 -0.29
C ILE A 124 -1.71 16.02 -1.58
N VAL A 125 -1.84 17.32 -1.84
CA VAL A 125 -1.27 17.97 -3.01
C VAL A 125 0.25 17.83 -3.04
N GLN A 126 0.91 18.02 -1.90
CA GLN A 126 2.36 17.84 -1.78
C GLN A 126 2.77 16.39 -2.06
N ILE A 127 2.07 15.41 -1.49
CA ILE A 127 2.37 13.98 -1.70
C ILE A 127 2.19 13.59 -3.18
N VAL A 128 1.10 14.01 -3.83
CA VAL A 128 0.81 13.64 -5.23
C VAL A 128 1.83 14.26 -6.20
N ASN A 129 2.34 15.46 -5.89
CA ASN A 129 3.35 16.13 -6.71
C ASN A 129 4.80 15.66 -6.44
N ASP A 130 5.02 14.90 -5.37
CA ASP A 130 6.34 14.37 -5.01
C ASP A 130 6.68 13.14 -5.87
N HIS A 131 7.68 13.28 -6.75
CA HIS A 131 8.14 12.16 -7.58
C HIS A 131 8.79 11.04 -6.76
N SER A 132 9.49 11.38 -5.66
CA SER A 132 10.16 10.40 -4.81
C SER A 132 9.15 9.51 -4.07
N PHE A 133 7.96 10.05 -3.76
CA PHE A 133 6.85 9.29 -3.21
C PHE A 133 6.42 8.17 -4.16
N TRP A 134 6.15 8.48 -5.43
CA TRP A 134 5.68 7.49 -6.41
C TRP A 134 6.72 6.40 -6.69
N SER A 135 7.98 6.80 -6.87
CA SER A 135 9.08 5.86 -7.12
C SER A 135 9.30 4.92 -5.92
N THR A 136 9.24 5.44 -4.70
CA THR A 136 9.37 4.61 -3.49
C THR A 136 8.14 3.74 -3.25
N LEU A 137 6.95 4.23 -3.53
CA LEU A 137 5.71 3.44 -3.42
C LEU A 137 5.73 2.27 -4.42
N PHE A 138 6.25 2.49 -5.62
CA PHE A 138 6.44 1.44 -6.62
C PHE A 138 7.46 0.38 -6.17
N GLU A 139 8.60 0.81 -5.63
CA GLU A 139 9.60 -0.07 -5.02
C GLU A 139 9.00 -0.95 -3.91
N LEU A 140 8.29 -0.32 -2.97
CA LEU A 140 7.60 -1.00 -1.88
C LEU A 140 6.55 -1.99 -2.41
N GLN A 141 5.72 -1.59 -3.37
CA GLN A 141 4.72 -2.47 -3.98
C GLN A 141 5.38 -3.73 -4.59
N ASN A 142 6.52 -3.57 -5.27
CA ASN A 142 7.24 -4.68 -5.88
C ASN A 142 7.89 -5.61 -4.85
N LEU A 143 8.38 -5.07 -3.74
CA LEU A 143 8.86 -5.86 -2.60
C LEU A 143 7.73 -6.72 -1.98
N LEU A 144 6.53 -6.14 -1.83
CA LEU A 144 5.39 -6.83 -1.21
C LEU A 144 4.75 -7.89 -2.13
N LEU A 145 4.82 -7.74 -3.44
CA LEU A 145 4.18 -8.65 -4.41
C LEU A 145 4.54 -10.14 -4.21
N PRO A 146 5.83 -10.56 -4.18
CA PRO A 146 6.17 -11.96 -3.95
C PRO A 146 5.70 -12.45 -2.58
N LEU A 147 5.79 -11.61 -1.54
CA LEU A 147 5.32 -11.94 -0.19
C LEU A 147 3.81 -12.18 -0.15
N CYS A 148 3.02 -11.41 -0.91
CA CYS A 148 1.58 -11.65 -1.05
C CYS A 148 1.30 -13.00 -1.72
N GLY A 149 2.10 -13.37 -2.73
CA GLY A 149 2.05 -14.69 -3.36
C GLY A 149 2.33 -15.83 -2.37
N PHE A 150 3.35 -15.65 -1.53
CA PHE A 150 3.70 -16.61 -0.49
C PHE A 150 2.60 -16.74 0.56
N LEU A 151 2.08 -15.62 1.07
CA LEU A 151 1.00 -15.61 2.05
C LEU A 151 -0.27 -16.27 1.49
N ASN A 152 -0.66 -15.96 0.25
CA ASN A 152 -1.78 -16.62 -0.42
C ASN A 152 -1.59 -18.12 -0.57
N LYS A 153 -0.35 -18.58 -0.76
CA LYS A 153 -0.03 -20.01 -0.83
C LYS A 153 -0.16 -20.67 0.55
N LEU A 154 0.36 -20.04 1.60
CA LEU A 154 0.27 -20.52 2.99
C LEU A 154 -1.16 -20.54 3.55
N GLN A 155 -2.03 -19.65 3.08
CA GLN A 155 -3.43 -19.58 3.50
C GLN A 155 -4.33 -20.64 2.85
N LYS A 156 -3.84 -21.39 1.86
CA LYS A 156 -4.62 -22.47 1.25
C LYS A 156 -4.70 -23.68 2.17
N ASN A 157 -5.88 -24.30 2.21
CA ASN A 157 -6.13 -25.54 2.95
C ASN A 157 -5.28 -26.75 2.48
N MET A 158 -4.54 -26.60 1.37
CA MET A 158 -3.71 -27.65 0.76
C MET A 158 -2.21 -27.34 0.84
N ALA A 159 -1.79 -26.32 1.59
CA ALA A 159 -0.39 -25.95 1.73
C ALA A 159 0.41 -27.10 2.40
N GLN A 160 1.45 -27.56 1.74
CA GLN A 160 2.27 -28.67 2.25
C GLN A 160 3.48 -28.16 3.04
N LEU A 161 3.98 -28.99 3.97
CA LEU A 161 5.08 -28.60 4.85
C LEU A 161 6.38 -28.29 4.09
N HIS A 162 6.66 -28.97 2.99
CA HIS A 162 7.85 -28.69 2.17
C HIS A 162 7.74 -27.32 1.46
N GLU A 163 6.54 -26.86 1.15
CA GLU A 163 6.31 -25.54 0.53
C GLU A 163 6.61 -24.41 1.51
N ILE A 164 6.39 -24.64 2.80
CA ILE A 164 6.74 -23.69 3.87
C ILE A 164 8.26 -23.44 3.85
N LEU A 165 9.06 -24.52 3.80
CA LEU A 165 10.53 -24.40 3.74
C LEU A 165 10.96 -23.58 2.52
N HIS A 166 10.40 -23.87 1.35
CA HIS A 166 10.72 -23.12 0.13
C HIS A 166 10.31 -21.64 0.24
N ILE A 167 9.14 -21.35 0.78
CA ILE A 167 8.65 -19.98 0.94
C ILE A 167 9.60 -19.16 1.82
N PHE A 168 10.04 -19.71 2.96
CA PHE A 168 11.00 -19.00 3.82
C PHE A 168 12.36 -18.87 3.15
N ALA A 169 12.86 -19.91 2.47
CA ALA A 169 14.11 -19.80 1.72
C ALA A 169 14.06 -18.72 0.62
N PHE A 170 12.94 -18.62 -0.11
CA PHE A 170 12.75 -17.56 -1.11
C PHE A 170 12.57 -16.18 -0.48
N THR A 171 11.94 -16.09 0.69
CA THR A 171 11.79 -14.83 1.43
C THR A 171 13.16 -14.32 1.88
N MET A 172 14.01 -15.19 2.42
CA MET A 172 15.40 -14.85 2.78
C MET A 172 16.18 -14.41 1.55
N LYS A 173 16.09 -15.17 0.46
CA LYS A 173 16.73 -14.81 -0.81
C LYS A 173 16.30 -13.42 -1.31
N LEU A 174 15.00 -13.13 -1.25
CA LEU A 174 14.44 -11.83 -1.64
C LEU A 174 15.09 -10.69 -0.86
N PHE A 175 15.24 -10.83 0.46
CA PHE A 175 15.86 -9.80 1.29
C PHE A 175 17.38 -9.70 1.08
N CYS A 176 18.09 -10.82 0.93
CA CYS A 176 19.52 -10.84 0.66
C CYS A 176 19.90 -10.19 -0.68
N GLU A 177 18.99 -10.18 -1.65
CA GLU A 177 19.21 -9.57 -2.97
C GLU A 177 18.83 -8.07 -3.03
N LEU A 178 18.37 -7.48 -1.91
CA LEU A 178 18.06 -6.06 -1.85
C LEU A 178 19.33 -5.20 -1.90
N PRO A 179 19.31 -4.06 -2.61
CA PRO A 179 20.47 -3.17 -2.71
C PRO A 179 20.76 -2.43 -1.39
N ASP A 180 19.75 -2.23 -0.55
CA ASP A 180 19.89 -1.63 0.77
C ASP A 180 20.41 -2.67 1.77
N LEU A 181 21.74 -2.70 1.95
CA LEU A 181 22.40 -3.68 2.81
C LEU A 181 22.02 -3.56 4.28
N GLU A 182 21.77 -2.34 4.78
CA GLU A 182 21.39 -2.15 6.18
C GLU A 182 19.99 -2.71 6.43
N PHE A 183 19.04 -2.40 5.56
CA PHE A 183 17.69 -2.95 5.63
C PHE A 183 17.69 -4.47 5.39
N SER A 184 18.47 -4.94 4.41
CA SER A 184 18.62 -6.37 4.10
C SER A 184 19.08 -7.18 5.32
N LEU A 185 20.14 -6.73 6.00
CA LEU A 185 20.66 -7.39 7.20
C LEU A 185 19.60 -7.48 8.31
N LYS A 186 18.89 -6.38 8.59
CA LYS A 186 17.84 -6.35 9.62
C LYS A 186 16.66 -7.28 9.33
N MET A 187 16.39 -7.58 8.06
CA MET A 187 15.30 -8.50 7.67
C MET A 187 15.71 -9.98 7.71
N VAL A 188 17.01 -10.27 7.81
CA VAL A 188 17.60 -11.61 7.74
C VAL A 188 18.08 -12.10 9.11
N GLU A 189 18.45 -11.18 10.01
CA GLU A 189 18.83 -11.43 11.42
C GLU A 189 17.61 -11.75 12.31
#